data_AF-A0A6I7N1A2-F1
#
_entry.id   AF-A0A6I7N1A2-F1
#
_cell.length_a   1.000
_cell.length_b   1.000
_cell.length_c   1.000
_cell.angle_alpha   90.00
_cell.angle_beta   90.00
_cell.angle_gamma   90.00
#
_symmetry.space_group_name_H-M   'P 1'
#
loop_
_entity.id
_entity.type
_entity.pdbx_description
1 polymer ?
#
loop_
_entity_poly.entity_id
_entity_poly.type
_entity_poly.pdbx_seq_one_letter_code
_entity_poly.pdbx_strand_id
1 'polypeptide(L)'
;NRGQEGLGILNELLISRYKEGTFEPILYESKEQALSVILEERRKSLVFRGYSRWTDLRRFLREPDWNGPSGRTVMGETYDLGLDPSNYYLQIPINEIELNPAL
;
A
#
# COMPACT_ATOMS: atom_id res chain seq x y z
N ASN A 1 -0.88 18.23 -17.34
CA ASN A 1 0.33 17.76 -16.63
C ASN A 1 -0.16 16.69 -15.67
N ARG A 2 0.18 15.41 -15.88
CA ARG A 2 -0.47 14.27 -15.23
C ARG A 2 -0.41 14.29 -13.69
N GLY A 3 0.61 14.93 -13.11
CA GLY A 3 0.69 15.14 -11.66
C GLY A 3 -0.43 16.04 -11.14
N GLN A 4 -0.60 17.22 -11.73
CA GLN A 4 -1.66 18.17 -11.34
C GLN A 4 -3.07 17.56 -11.52
N GLU A 5 -3.27 16.80 -12.60
CA GLU A 5 -4.53 16.07 -12.83
C GLU A 5 -4.79 15.05 -11.71
N GLY A 6 -3.78 14.25 -11.33
CA GLY A 6 -3.89 13.30 -10.22
C GLY A 6 -4.14 13.97 -8.86
N LEU A 7 -3.55 15.16 -8.62
CA LEU A 7 -3.81 15.93 -7.41
C LEU A 7 -5.26 16.42 -7.33
N GLY A 8 -5.81 16.89 -8.45
CA GLY A 8 -7.21 17.30 -8.53
C GLY A 8 -8.16 16.17 -8.13
N ILE A 9 -7.97 14.98 -8.72
CA ILE A 9 -8.77 13.78 -8.41
C ILE A 9 -8.64 13.39 -6.93
N LEU A 10 -7.42 13.45 -6.37
CA LEU A 10 -7.23 13.15 -4.95
C LEU A 10 -8.01 14.12 -4.05
N ASN A 11 -7.91 15.42 -4.32
CA ASN A 11 -8.62 16.44 -3.53
C ASN A 11 -10.15 16.30 -3.68
N GLU A 12 -10.65 16.00 -4.87
CA GLU A 12 -12.08 15.69 -5.09
C GLU A 12 -12.54 14.49 -4.24
N LEU A 13 -11.74 13.43 -4.19
CA LEU A 13 -12.03 12.26 -3.35
C LEU A 13 -12.07 12.66 -1.87
N LEU A 14 -11.08 13.42 -1.39
CA LEU A 14 -10.94 13.76 0.02
C LEU A 14 -12.00 14.74 0.52
N ILE A 15 -12.46 15.69 -0.30
CA ILE A 15 -13.58 16.58 0.07
C ILE A 15 -14.80 15.76 0.58
N SER A 16 -15.06 14.60 -0.03
CA SER A 16 -16.17 13.71 0.37
C SER A 16 -15.89 12.81 1.58
N ARG A 17 -14.73 12.95 2.24
CA ARG A 17 -14.27 12.10 3.36
C ARG A 17 -14.07 12.86 4.66
N TYR A 18 -13.95 14.18 4.57
CA TYR A 18 -13.85 15.07 5.72
C TYR A 18 -15.20 15.70 6.04
N LYS A 19 -15.33 16.26 7.24
CA LYS A 19 -16.50 17.04 7.61
C LYS A 19 -16.57 18.30 6.72
N GLU A 20 -17.78 18.69 6.38
CA GLU A 20 -18.01 19.90 5.59
C GLU A 20 -17.34 21.12 6.26
N GLY A 21 -16.62 21.91 5.45
CA GLY A 21 -15.89 23.08 5.91
C GLY A 21 -14.59 22.81 6.67
N THR A 22 -14.14 21.54 6.79
CA THR A 22 -12.87 21.22 7.50
C THR A 22 -11.77 20.67 6.60
N PHE A 23 -12.05 20.44 5.32
CA PHE A 23 -11.06 19.90 4.39
C PHE A 23 -10.16 21.02 3.86
N GLU A 24 -8.85 20.83 4.00
CA GLU A 24 -7.84 21.65 3.37
C GLU A 24 -7.24 20.88 2.18
N PRO A 25 -7.21 21.45 0.96
CA PRO A 25 -6.64 20.79 -0.21
C PRO A 25 -5.18 20.39 0.02
N ILE A 26 -4.86 19.15 -0.32
CA ILE A 26 -3.49 18.67 -0.30
C ILE A 26 -2.73 19.33 -1.45
N LEU A 27 -1.48 19.70 -1.19
CA LEU A 27 -0.49 20.12 -2.17
C LEU A 27 0.75 19.24 -2.01
N TYR A 28 1.40 18.91 -3.13
CA TYR A 28 2.70 18.24 -3.12
C TYR A 28 3.64 18.89 -4.13
N GLU A 29 4.93 18.90 -3.79
CA GLU A 29 5.98 19.57 -4.57
C GLU A 29 6.87 18.55 -5.31
N SER A 30 6.82 17.28 -4.91
CA SER A 30 7.61 16.19 -5.53
C SER A 30 6.76 14.95 -5.84
N LYS A 31 7.28 14.08 -6.70
CA LYS A 31 6.61 12.82 -7.06
C LYS A 31 6.59 11.84 -5.89
N GLU A 32 7.64 11.86 -5.08
CA GLU A 32 7.82 10.98 -3.93
C GLU A 32 6.81 11.35 -2.84
N GLN A 33 6.61 12.65 -2.61
CA GLN A 33 5.57 13.16 -1.70
C GLN A 33 4.17 12.84 -2.23
N ALA A 34 3.93 12.99 -3.53
CA ALA A 34 2.65 12.62 -4.13
C ALA A 34 2.34 11.13 -3.90
N LEU A 35 3.33 10.25 -4.14
CA LEU A 35 3.17 8.81 -3.99
C LEU A 35 2.91 8.42 -2.53
N SER A 36 3.65 8.99 -1.57
CA SER A 36 3.47 8.66 -0.16
C SER A 36 2.07 9.02 0.34
N VAL A 37 1.58 10.21 -0.01
CA VAL A 37 0.22 10.64 0.32
C VAL A 37 -0.83 9.74 -0.33
N ILE A 38 -0.69 9.42 -1.62
CA ILE A 38 -1.63 8.54 -2.32
C ILE A 38 -1.71 7.17 -1.63
N LEU A 39 -0.58 6.58 -1.24
CA LEU A 39 -0.56 5.28 -0.55
C LEU A 39 -1.21 5.36 0.83
N GLU A 40 -1.03 6.46 1.54
CA GLU A 40 -1.69 6.69 2.82
C GLU A 40 -3.20 6.82 2.66
N GLU A 41 -3.67 7.62 1.71
CA GLU A 41 -5.11 7.82 1.48
C GLU A 41 -5.79 6.58 0.91
N ARG A 42 -5.08 5.78 0.10
CA ARG A 42 -5.55 4.45 -0.31
C ARG A 42 -5.73 3.53 0.88
N ARG A 43 -4.79 3.53 1.83
CA ARG A 43 -4.90 2.73 3.06
C ARG A 43 -6.10 3.14 3.91
N LYS A 44 -6.40 4.45 4.02
CA LYS A 44 -7.56 4.97 4.75
C LYS A 44 -8.87 4.64 4.04
N SER A 45 -8.92 4.77 2.72
CA SER A 45 -10.15 4.64 1.95
C SER A 45 -10.56 3.21 1.61
N LEU A 46 -9.60 2.28 1.53
CA LEU A 46 -9.81 0.89 1.08
C LEU A 46 -9.72 -0.13 2.21
N VAL A 47 -9.89 0.28 3.47
CA VAL A 47 -9.94 -0.65 4.60
C VAL A 47 -11.08 -1.66 4.39
N PHE A 48 -10.80 -2.94 4.61
CA PHE A 48 -11.73 -4.07 4.39
C PHE A 48 -12.26 -4.24 2.96
N ARG A 49 -11.70 -3.54 1.96
CA ARG A 49 -12.06 -3.73 0.54
C ARG A 49 -11.10 -4.68 -0.20
N GLY A 50 -10.83 -5.84 0.41
CA GLY A 50 -10.03 -6.92 -0.19
C GLY A 50 -8.51 -6.79 0.00
N TYR A 51 -7.74 -7.33 -0.95
CA TYR A 51 -6.27 -7.48 -0.87
C TYR A 51 -5.47 -6.21 -1.15
N SER A 52 -6.09 -5.02 -1.25
CA SER A 52 -5.46 -3.82 -1.81
C SER A 52 -4.16 -3.42 -1.10
N ARG A 53 -4.10 -3.56 0.24
CA ARG A 53 -2.86 -3.28 0.98
C ARG A 53 -1.75 -4.28 0.63
N TRP A 54 -2.11 -5.56 0.56
CA TRP A 54 -1.16 -6.64 0.27
C TRP A 54 -0.66 -6.57 -1.17
N THR A 55 -1.52 -6.22 -2.12
CA THR A 55 -1.12 -5.99 -3.52
C THR A 55 -0.18 -4.80 -3.66
N ASP A 56 -0.43 -3.71 -2.91
CA ASP A 56 0.46 -2.55 -2.92
C ASP A 56 1.84 -2.94 -2.36
N LEU A 57 1.91 -3.66 -1.23
CA LEU A 57 3.18 -4.21 -0.68
C LEU A 57 3.96 -5.03 -1.71
N ARG A 58 3.31 -5.99 -2.35
CA ARG A 58 3.93 -6.86 -3.35
C ARG A 58 4.41 -6.10 -4.59
N ARG A 59 3.72 -5.02 -4.96
CA ARG A 59 4.14 -4.17 -6.07
C ARG A 59 5.43 -3.41 -5.72
N PHE A 60 5.47 -2.81 -4.53
CA PHE A 60 6.63 -2.04 -4.09
C PHE A 60 7.86 -2.89 -3.76
N LEU A 61 7.69 -4.19 -3.49
CA LEU A 61 8.82 -5.10 -3.32
C LEU A 61 9.78 -5.12 -4.52
N ARG A 62 9.33 -4.72 -5.72
CA ARG A 62 10.16 -4.63 -6.93
C ARG A 62 10.89 -3.29 -7.06
N GLU A 63 10.55 -2.30 -6.24
CA GLU A 63 11.14 -0.97 -6.28
C GLU A 63 12.40 -0.96 -5.41
N PRO A 64 13.56 -0.52 -5.94
CA PRO A 64 14.84 -0.58 -5.23
C PRO A 64 14.87 0.33 -3.98
N ASP A 65 14.10 1.43 -4.00
CA ASP A 65 14.08 2.43 -2.93
C ASP A 65 13.04 2.15 -1.84
N TRP A 66 12.33 1.03 -1.93
CA TRP A 66 11.30 0.69 -0.95
C TRP A 66 11.85 -0.15 0.21
N ASN A 67 11.80 0.42 1.41
CA ASN A 67 12.34 -0.18 2.63
C ASN A 67 11.34 -1.09 3.39
N GLY A 68 10.30 -1.58 2.73
CA GLY A 68 9.27 -2.39 3.38
C GLY A 68 8.23 -1.57 4.16
N PRO A 69 7.19 -2.23 4.72
CA PRO A 69 6.27 -1.58 5.63
C PRO A 69 6.90 -1.37 7.01
N SER A 70 6.49 -0.31 7.71
CA SER A 70 6.81 -0.17 9.13
C SER A 70 6.23 -1.35 9.92
N GLY A 71 7.07 -1.94 10.78
CA GLY A 71 6.66 -2.97 11.73
C GLY A 71 5.55 -2.48 12.66
N ARG A 72 4.74 -3.42 13.16
CA ARG A 72 3.63 -3.13 14.06
C ARG A 72 3.83 -3.82 15.39
N THR A 73 3.72 -3.06 16.47
CA THR A 73 3.71 -3.61 17.82
C THR A 73 2.27 -3.88 18.27
N VAL A 74 1.97 -5.12 18.61
CA VAL A 74 0.66 -5.56 19.12
C VAL A 74 0.91 -6.38 20.38
N MET A 75 0.27 -6.00 21.49
CA MET A 75 0.42 -6.69 22.78
C MET A 75 1.87 -6.84 23.26
N GLY A 76 2.76 -5.89 22.93
CA GLY A 76 4.17 -5.91 23.31
C GLY A 76 5.09 -6.67 22.35
N GLU A 77 4.54 -7.36 21.34
CA GLU A 77 5.32 -8.02 20.31
C GLU A 77 5.36 -7.18 19.04
N THR A 78 6.55 -7.00 18.47
CA THR A 78 6.74 -6.27 17.21
C THR A 78 6.83 -7.25 16.05
N TYR A 79 5.89 -7.12 15.12
CA TYR A 79 5.85 -7.88 13.87
C TYR A 79 6.40 -7.03 12.74
N ASP A 80 7.45 -7.51 12.10
CA ASP A 80 8.06 -6.91 10.92
C ASP A 80 8.11 -7.95 9.78
N LEU A 81 7.71 -7.53 8.59
CA LEU A 81 7.74 -8.36 7.38
C LEU A 81 9.11 -8.30 6.68
N GLY A 82 9.94 -7.28 6.97
CA GLY A 82 11.22 -7.09 6.30
C GLY A 82 11.09 -6.98 4.78
N LEU A 83 12.15 -7.37 4.07
CA LEU A 83 12.24 -7.28 2.60
C LEU A 83 12.28 -8.65 1.90
N ASP A 84 12.22 -9.76 2.65
CA ASP A 84 12.25 -11.08 2.05
C ASP A 84 10.97 -11.32 1.22
N PRO A 85 11.07 -11.62 -0.09
CA PRO A 85 9.92 -11.92 -0.92
C PRO A 85 9.00 -12.99 -0.35
N SER A 86 9.54 -14.03 0.29
CA SER A 86 8.75 -15.14 0.84
C SER A 86 7.70 -14.68 1.86
N ASN A 87 7.92 -13.55 2.54
CA ASN A 87 6.97 -12.95 3.48
C ASN A 87 5.76 -12.29 2.79
N TYR A 88 5.80 -12.10 1.46
CA TYR A 88 4.77 -11.42 0.68
C TYR A 88 4.01 -12.34 -0.29
N TYR A 89 4.52 -13.54 -0.53
CA TYR A 89 3.89 -14.53 -1.41
C TYR A 89 3.37 -15.71 -0.61
N LEU A 90 2.16 -16.17 -0.96
CA LEU A 90 1.69 -17.44 -0.46
C LEU A 90 2.50 -18.56 -1.12
N GLN A 91 2.93 -19.51 -0.31
CA GLN A 91 3.61 -20.70 -0.80
C GLN A 91 2.65 -21.54 -1.65
N ILE A 92 3.22 -22.26 -2.61
CA ILE A 92 2.46 -23.26 -3.38
C ILE A 92 1.98 -24.33 -2.39
N PRO A 93 0.71 -24.75 -2.45
CA PRO A 93 0.20 -25.82 -1.60
C PRO A 93 1.05 -27.09 -1.73
N ILE A 94 1.33 -27.75 -0.60
CA ILE A 94 2.22 -28.92 -0.54
C ILE A 94 1.74 -30.05 -1.46
N ASN A 95 0.43 -30.28 -1.53
CA ASN A 95 -0.16 -31.30 -2.39
C ASN A 95 0.14 -31.06 -3.88
N GLU A 96 0.21 -29.81 -4.33
CA GLU A 96 0.55 -29.49 -5.72
C GLU A 96 2.02 -29.79 -6.02
N ILE A 97 2.90 -29.53 -5.04
CA ILE A 97 4.34 -29.82 -5.14
C ILE A 97 4.57 -31.34 -5.18
N GLU A 98 3.87 -32.11 -4.34
CA GLU A 98 4.03 -33.56 -4.27
C GLU A 98 3.47 -34.29 -5.50
N LEU A 99 2.36 -33.80 -6.06
CA LEU A 99 1.67 -34.46 -7.18
C LEU A 99 2.21 -34.06 -8.56
N ASN A 100 2.92 -32.93 -8.68
CA ASN A 100 3.47 -32.44 -9.94
C ASN A 100 5.01 -32.41 -9.91
N PRO A 101 5.70 -33.39 -10.52
CA PRO A 101 7.16 -33.47 -10.52
C PRO A 101 7.87 -32.40 -11.37
N ALA A 102 7.12 -31.52 -12.06
CA ALA A 102 7.67 -30.42 -12.84
C ALA A 102 7.75 -29.07 -12.09
N LEU A 103 7.26 -29.02 -10.84
CA LEU A 103 7.41 -27.88 -9.92
C LEU A 103 8.68 -28.02 -9.08
#